data_AF-A0A820J1X5-F1
#
_entry.id   AF-A0A820J1X5-F1
#
_cell.length_a   1.000
_cell.length_b   1.000
_cell.length_c   1.000
_cell.angle_alpha   90.00
_cell.angle_beta   90.00
_cell.angle_gamma   90.00
#
_symmetry.space_group_name_H-M   'P 1'
#
loop_
_entity.id
_entity.type
_entity.pdbx_description
1 polymer ?
#
loop_
_entity_poly.entity_id
_entity_poly.type
_entity_poly.pdbx_seq_one_letter_code
_entity_poly.pdbx_strand_id
1 'polypeptide(L)'
;LTVLTNTFYILPYFLFYLGLGFRYGSYNEDLLSTARIIWALDLELWYLRTLKFVMALKFLGPKLFMLKNMLRDLFAFVFMIFIAITAYGVVSRSLILYKQVPFTGYGIFSEIFYEPYWLIYGEVSDKDLLDGD
;
A
#
# COMPACT_ATOMS: atom_id res chain seq x y z
N LEU A 1 -20.31 5.08 12.88
CA LEU A 1 -19.07 5.90 12.89
C LEU A 1 -18.31 5.78 14.20
N THR A 2 -18.96 5.93 15.36
CA THR A 2 -18.32 5.94 16.68
C THR A 2 -17.55 4.65 17.00
N VAL A 3 -18.13 3.48 16.67
CA VAL A 3 -17.45 2.17 16.82
C VAL A 3 -16.21 2.09 15.95
N LEU A 4 -16.30 2.49 14.68
CA LEU A 4 -15.20 2.43 13.72
C LEU A 4 -14.04 3.37 14.11
N THR A 5 -14.35 4.57 14.61
CA THR A 5 -13.33 5.45 15.19
C THR A 5 -12.70 4.86 16.45
N ASN A 6 -13.48 4.21 17.30
CA ASN A 6 -12.98 3.57 18.52
C ASN A 6 -12.03 2.40 18.20
N THR A 7 -12.40 1.54 17.24
CA THR A 7 -11.56 0.44 16.76
C THR A 7 -10.23 0.96 16.19
N PHE A 8 -10.26 2.03 15.40
CA PHE A 8 -9.04 2.65 14.87
C PHE A 8 -8.13 3.21 15.97
N TYR A 9 -8.67 3.63 17.12
CA TYR A 9 -7.85 4.07 18.25
C TYR A 9 -7.24 2.91 19.02
N ILE A 10 -7.93 1.77 19.15
CA ILE A 10 -7.48 0.62 19.95
C ILE A 10 -6.47 -0.23 19.18
N LEU A 11 -6.59 -0.30 17.85
CA LEU A 11 -5.76 -1.14 16.99
C LEU A 11 -4.24 -0.90 17.13
N PRO A 12 -3.71 0.34 17.13
CA PRO A 12 -2.27 0.58 17.25
C PRO A 12 -1.74 0.19 18.64
N TYR A 13 -2.48 0.50 19.71
CA TYR A 13 -2.08 0.06 21.05
C TYR A 13 -2.00 -1.47 21.14
N PHE A 14 -2.97 -2.18 20.55
CA PHE A 14 -2.95 -3.64 20.50
C PHE A 14 -1.75 -4.18 19.72
N LEU A 15 -1.49 -3.65 18.52
CA LEU A 15 -0.34 -4.02 17.68
C LEU A 15 1.00 -3.73 18.37
N PHE A 16 1.10 -2.61 19.08
CA PHE A 16 2.26 -2.24 19.87
C PHE A 16 2.57 -3.28 20.96
N TYR A 17 1.56 -3.68 21.76
CA TYR A 17 1.73 -4.70 22.80
C TYR A 17 2.01 -6.09 22.22
N LEU A 18 1.39 -6.42 21.09
CA LEU A 18 1.61 -7.68 20.38
C LEU A 18 3.06 -7.76 19.85
N GLY A 19 3.55 -6.69 19.23
CA GLY A 19 4.95 -6.57 18.80
C GLY A 19 5.94 -6.62 19.97
N LEU A 20 5.62 -6.00 21.11
CA LEU A 20 6.40 -6.14 22.35
C LEU A 20 6.42 -7.59 22.85
N GLY A 21 5.28 -8.28 22.82
CA GLY A 21 5.20 -9.70 23.20
C GLY A 21 6.12 -10.58 22.37
N PHE A 22 6.13 -10.40 21.04
CA PHE A 22 7.06 -11.13 20.15
C PHE A 22 8.52 -10.78 20.38
N ARG A 23 8.82 -9.53 20.77
CA ARG A 23 10.18 -9.11 21.15
C ARG A 23 10.65 -9.77 22.45
N TYR A 24 9.79 -9.85 23.47
CA TYR A 24 10.15 -10.45 24.77
C TYR A 24 10.24 -11.98 24.73
N GLY A 25 9.45 -12.65 23.89
CA GLY A 25 9.52 -14.10 23.68
C GLY A 25 10.63 -14.56 22.73
N SER A 26 11.56 -13.67 22.36
CA SER A 26 12.47 -13.88 21.22
C SER A 26 13.65 -14.80 21.55
N TYR A 27 13.48 -16.10 21.31
CA TYR A 27 14.57 -17.08 21.18
C TYR A 27 14.94 -17.42 19.72
N ASN A 28 14.09 -17.07 18.73
CA ASN A 28 14.27 -17.39 17.30
C ASN A 28 14.42 -16.13 16.43
N GLU A 29 15.24 -16.19 15.38
CA GLU A 29 15.50 -15.05 14.47
C GLU A 29 14.27 -14.63 13.64
N ASP A 30 13.40 -15.58 13.28
CA ASP A 30 12.18 -15.30 12.49
C ASP A 30 11.13 -14.49 13.27
N LEU A 31 11.08 -14.66 14.60
CA LEU A 31 10.21 -13.87 15.47
C LEU A 31 10.71 -12.42 15.55
N LEU A 32 12.03 -12.21 15.49
CA LEU A 32 12.63 -10.89 15.52
C LEU A 32 12.38 -10.12 14.22
N SER A 33 12.47 -10.78 13.05
CA SER A 33 12.18 -10.16 11.76
C SER A 33 10.71 -9.77 11.66
N THR A 34 9.80 -10.65 12.09
CA THR A 34 8.36 -10.39 12.14
C THR A 34 8.03 -9.23 13.08
N ALA A 35 8.63 -9.17 14.27
CA ALA A 35 8.41 -8.08 15.22
C ALA A 35 8.84 -6.70 14.66
N ARG A 36 9.92 -6.65 13.86
CA ARG A 36 10.35 -5.40 13.20
C ARG A 36 9.32 -4.90 12.19
N ILE A 37 8.73 -5.80 11.40
CA ILE A 37 7.68 -5.45 10.42
C ILE A 37 6.44 -4.93 11.15
N ILE A 38 6.01 -5.61 12.24
CA ILE A 38 4.86 -5.20 13.04
C ILE A 38 5.08 -3.79 13.63
N TRP A 39 6.25 -3.50 14.17
CA TRP A 39 6.56 -2.16 14.69
C TRP A 39 6.66 -1.08 13.61
N ALA A 40 7.14 -1.41 12.41
CA ALA A 40 7.16 -0.48 11.30
C ALA A 40 5.72 -0.07 10.90
N LEU A 41 4.81 -1.04 10.79
CA LEU A 41 3.41 -0.79 10.49
C LEU A 41 2.68 -0.07 11.65
N ASP A 42 3.00 -0.40 12.90
CA ASP A 42 2.45 0.29 14.06
C ASP A 42 2.82 1.79 14.04
N LEU A 43 4.07 2.11 13.69
CA LEU A 43 4.55 3.48 13.60
C LEU A 43 3.82 4.30 12.53
N GLU A 44 3.48 3.70 11.38
CA GLU A 44 2.63 4.35 10.37
C GLU A 44 1.25 4.70 10.93
N LEU A 45 0.61 3.79 11.68
CA LEU A 45 -0.68 4.05 12.33
C LEU A 45 -0.59 5.15 13.39
N TRP A 46 0.52 5.21 14.14
CA TRP A 46 0.81 6.30 15.07
C TRP A 46 0.96 7.65 14.37
N TYR A 47 1.55 7.71 13.17
CA TYR A 47 1.58 8.95 12.38
C TYR A 47 0.19 9.38 11.92
N LEU A 48 -0.67 8.45 11.50
CA LEU A 48 -2.07 8.76 11.17
C LEU A 48 -2.85 9.30 12.37
N ARG A 49 -2.55 8.84 13.59
CA ARG A 49 -3.10 9.42 14.83
C ARG A 49 -2.59 10.84 15.05
N THR A 50 -1.29 11.07 14.84
CA THR A 50 -0.69 12.40 14.98
C THR A 50 -1.35 13.43 14.05
N LEU A 51 -1.76 13.04 12.83
CA LEU A 51 -2.53 13.91 11.93
C LEU A 51 -3.81 14.46 12.59
N LYS A 52 -4.50 13.69 13.43
CA LYS A 52 -5.70 14.16 14.14
C LYS A 52 -5.38 15.25 15.18
N PHE A 53 -4.24 15.14 15.85
CA PHE A 53 -3.75 16.20 16.74
C PHE A 53 -3.36 17.45 15.94
N VAL A 54 -2.73 17.28 14.77
CA VAL A 54 -2.39 18.40 13.87
C VAL A 54 -3.66 19.08 13.33
N MET A 55 -4.75 18.34 13.08
CA MET A 55 -6.04 18.92 12.72
C MET A 55 -6.63 19.82 13.82
N ALA A 56 -6.31 19.58 15.09
CA ALA A 56 -6.73 20.42 16.20
C ALA A 56 -5.93 21.73 16.32
N LEU A 57 -4.78 21.85 15.62
CA LEU A 57 -3.99 23.08 15.58
C LEU A 57 -4.67 24.13 14.69
N LYS A 58 -4.88 25.34 15.23
CA LYS A 58 -5.63 26.43 14.57
C LYS A 58 -5.11 26.83 13.17
N PHE A 59 -3.81 26.68 12.90
CA PHE A 59 -3.20 27.06 11.62
C PHE A 59 -3.27 25.94 10.56
N LEU A 60 -3.16 24.67 10.97
CA LEU A 60 -3.09 23.51 10.07
C LEU A 60 -4.45 22.81 9.89
N GLY A 61 -5.37 23.00 10.84
CA GLY A 61 -6.71 22.39 10.82
C GLY A 61 -7.50 22.66 9.53
N PRO A 62 -7.68 23.94 9.11
CA PRO A 62 -8.42 24.25 7.87
C PRO A 62 -7.79 23.63 6.62
N LYS A 63 -6.44 23.64 6.53
CA LYS A 63 -5.71 23.06 5.39
C LYS A 63 -5.89 21.55 5.31
N LEU A 64 -5.74 20.84 6.44
CA LEU A 64 -5.92 19.39 6.50
C LEU A 64 -7.38 18.96 6.30
N PHE A 65 -8.34 19.78 6.74
CA PHE A 65 -9.76 19.53 6.48
C PHE A 65 -10.09 19.65 4.99
N MET A 66 -9.55 20.67 4.31
CA MET A 66 -9.66 20.80 2.85
C MET A 66 -9.03 19.60 2.13
N LEU A 67 -7.82 19.21 2.53
CA LEU A 67 -7.14 18.03 1.96
C LEU A 67 -7.98 16.76 2.11
N LYS A 68 -8.57 16.52 3.30
CA LYS A 68 -9.43 15.35 3.55
C LYS A 68 -10.61 15.28 2.57
N ASN A 69 -11.23 16.42 2.26
CA ASN A 69 -12.36 16.44 1.34
C ASN A 69 -11.91 16.12 -0.10
N MET A 70 -10.76 16.64 -0.53
CA MET A 70 -10.20 16.31 -1.86
C MET A 70 -9.73 14.85 -1.96
N LEU A 71 -9.24 14.26 -0.85
CA LEU A 71 -8.85 12.85 -0.82
C LEU A 71 -10.02 11.90 -1.09
N ARG A 72 -11.25 12.30 -0.75
CA ARG A 72 -12.44 11.48 -1.04
C ARG A 72 -12.67 11.37 -2.55
N ASP A 73 -12.51 12.47 -3.28
CA ASP A 73 -12.66 12.49 -4.73
C ASP A 73 -11.47 11.80 -5.41
N LEU A 74 -10.27 11.95 -4.83
CA LEU A 74 -9.07 11.22 -5.27
C LEU A 74 -9.25 9.71 -5.15
N PHE A 75 -9.90 9.21 -4.10
CA PHE A 75 -10.14 7.78 -3.94
C PHE A 75 -10.95 7.18 -5.10
N ALA A 76 -11.96 7.91 -5.60
CA ALA A 76 -12.72 7.49 -6.77
C ALA A 76 -11.85 7.47 -8.04
N PHE A 77 -10.96 8.45 -8.20
CA PHE A 77 -10.02 8.51 -9.32
C PHE A 77 -9.00 7.37 -9.28
N VAL A 78 -8.41 7.08 -8.12
CA VAL A 78 -7.48 5.95 -7.94
C VAL A 78 -8.17 4.62 -8.24
N PHE A 79 -9.44 4.47 -7.84
CA PHE A 79 -10.22 3.27 -8.16
C PHE A 79 -10.42 3.10 -9.68
N MET A 80 -10.66 4.20 -10.40
CA MET A 80 -10.74 4.19 -11.86
C MET A 80 -9.41 3.80 -12.51
N ILE A 81 -8.30 4.38 -12.04
CA ILE A 81 -6.94 4.01 -12.49
C ILE A 81 -6.67 2.53 -12.23
N PHE A 82 -7.04 2.02 -11.05
CA PHE A 82 -6.83 0.62 -10.70
C PHE A 82 -7.54 -0.33 -11.69
N ILE A 83 -8.77 -0.02 -12.08
CA ILE A 83 -9.50 -0.79 -13.10
C ILE A 83 -8.77 -0.71 -14.45
N ALA A 84 -8.32 0.48 -14.86
CA ALA A 84 -7.61 0.68 -16.12
C ALA A 84 -6.27 -0.08 -16.16
N ILE A 85 -5.48 -0.02 -15.09
CA ILE A 85 -4.22 -0.78 -14.92
C ILE A 85 -4.51 -2.28 -15.02
N THR A 86 -5.52 -2.77 -14.30
CA THR A 86 -5.88 -4.19 -14.31
C THR A 86 -6.28 -4.64 -15.72
N ALA A 87 -7.08 -3.85 -16.43
CA ALA A 87 -7.49 -4.15 -17.80
C ALA A 87 -6.28 -4.21 -18.74
N TYR A 88 -5.39 -3.21 -18.69
CA TYR A 88 -4.17 -3.20 -19.49
C TYR A 88 -3.24 -4.38 -19.15
N GLY A 89 -3.00 -4.64 -17.86
CA GLY A 89 -2.13 -5.73 -17.41
C GLY A 89 -2.63 -7.11 -17.85
N VAL A 90 -3.95 -7.34 -17.79
CA VAL A 90 -4.57 -8.58 -18.30
C VAL A 90 -4.42 -8.69 -19.82
N VAL A 91 -4.66 -7.60 -20.56
CA VAL A 91 -4.53 -7.59 -22.03
C VAL A 91 -3.08 -7.84 -22.45
N SER A 92 -2.12 -7.14 -21.85
CA SER A 92 -0.67 -7.30 -22.13
C SER A 92 -0.22 -8.74 -21.89
N ARG A 93 -0.61 -9.35 -20.77
CA ARG A 93 -0.34 -10.78 -20.51
C ARG A 93 -0.97 -11.69 -21.55
N SER A 94 -2.23 -11.44 -21.90
CA SER A 94 -3.00 -12.32 -22.80
C SER A 94 -2.50 -12.28 -24.25
N LEU A 95 -2.00 -11.13 -24.71
CA LEU A 95 -1.60 -10.92 -26.11
C LEU A 95 -0.09 -11.12 -26.33
N ILE A 96 0.76 -10.65 -25.42
CA ILE A 96 2.22 -10.57 -25.65
C ILE A 96 2.94 -11.75 -25.00
N LEU A 97 2.59 -12.11 -23.76
CA LEU A 97 3.33 -13.09 -22.95
C LEU A 97 2.77 -14.52 -22.98
N TYR A 98 1.70 -14.78 -23.74
CA TYR A 98 1.07 -16.11 -23.85
C TYR A 98 2.05 -17.24 -24.26
N LYS A 99 3.16 -16.90 -24.93
CA LYS A 99 4.07 -17.88 -25.53
C LYS A 99 5.32 -18.22 -24.70
N GLN A 100 5.65 -17.45 -23.65
CA GLN A 100 7.02 -17.49 -23.08
C GLN A 100 7.14 -17.89 -21.59
N VAL A 101 6.11 -17.79 -20.75
CA VAL A 101 6.28 -17.97 -19.29
C VAL A 101 5.31 -19.02 -18.73
N PRO A 102 5.77 -20.04 -17.97
CA PRO A 102 4.90 -20.99 -17.30
C PRO A 102 4.03 -20.31 -16.23
N PHE A 103 2.80 -20.82 -16.05
CA PHE A 103 1.81 -20.33 -15.07
C PHE A 103 2.26 -20.57 -13.62
N THR A 104 3.21 -19.78 -13.15
CA THR A 104 3.60 -19.76 -11.73
C THR A 104 2.77 -18.67 -11.06
N GLY A 105 1.70 -19.06 -10.36
CA GLY A 105 0.63 -18.15 -9.89
C GLY A 105 1.07 -16.93 -9.07
N TYR A 106 2.26 -16.96 -8.46
CA TYR A 106 2.81 -15.84 -7.70
C TYR A 106 3.46 -14.74 -8.57
N GLY A 107 4.01 -15.06 -9.75
CA GLY A 107 4.63 -14.06 -10.64
C GLY A 107 3.61 -13.25 -11.45
N ILE A 108 2.48 -13.90 -11.79
CA ILE A 108 1.45 -13.34 -12.66
C ILE A 108 0.84 -12.06 -12.07
N PHE A 109 0.54 -12.05 -10.77
CA PHE A 109 -0.02 -10.88 -10.10
C PHE A 109 0.97 -9.72 -10.04
N SER A 110 2.22 -9.98 -9.67
CA SER A 110 3.24 -8.92 -9.69
C SER A 110 3.39 -8.33 -11.09
N GLU A 111 3.39 -9.15 -12.14
CA GLU A 111 3.60 -8.68 -13.49
C GLU A 111 2.41 -7.92 -14.08
N ILE A 112 1.17 -8.30 -13.74
CA ILE A 112 -0.05 -7.59 -14.20
C ILE A 112 -0.18 -6.20 -13.56
N PHE A 113 0.25 -6.03 -12.32
CA PHE A 113 0.06 -4.78 -11.59
C PHE A 113 1.30 -3.89 -11.58
N TYR A 114 2.50 -4.44 -11.46
CA TYR A 114 3.73 -3.69 -11.25
C TYR A 114 4.20 -2.99 -12.53
N GLU A 115 4.33 -3.71 -13.64
CA GLU A 115 4.80 -3.14 -14.92
C GLU A 115 3.93 -1.95 -15.38
N PRO A 116 2.60 -2.07 -15.48
CA PRO A 116 1.78 -0.93 -15.89
C PRO A 116 1.66 0.18 -14.85
N TYR A 117 1.95 -0.10 -13.57
CA TYR A 117 2.00 0.94 -12.55
C TYR A 117 3.19 1.87 -12.76
N TRP A 118 4.40 1.34 -13.02
CA TRP A 118 5.59 2.15 -13.30
C TRP A 118 5.47 2.96 -14.58
N LEU A 119 4.78 2.42 -15.59
CA LEU A 119 4.50 3.13 -16.84
C LEU A 119 3.73 4.44 -16.61
N ILE A 120 2.83 4.50 -15.62
CA ILE A 120 2.09 5.73 -15.27
C ILE A 120 3.04 6.80 -14.71
N TYR A 121 4.12 6.41 -14.04
CA TYR A 121 5.15 7.32 -13.54
C TYR A 121 6.19 7.70 -14.61
N GLY A 122 6.04 7.20 -15.84
CA GLY A 122 6.95 7.46 -16.95
C GLY A 122 8.21 6.58 -16.94
N GLU A 123 8.26 5.56 -16.09
CA GLU A 123 9.33 4.56 -16.12
C GLU A 123 8.92 3.44 -17.09
N VAL A 124 9.58 3.42 -18.25
CA VAL A 124 9.42 2.36 -19.25
C VAL A 124 10.37 1.22 -18.89
N SER A 125 9.88 -0.01 -18.84
CA SER A 125 10.74 -1.15 -18.57
C SER A 125 11.70 -1.36 -19.74
N ASP A 126 12.99 -1.53 -19.44
CA ASP A 126 14.02 -1.83 -20.44
C ASP A 126 13.70 -3.07 -21.30
N LYS A 127 12.82 -3.96 -20.83
CA LYS A 127 12.33 -5.13 -21.59
C LYS A 127 11.67 -4.72 -22.91
N ASP A 128 10.87 -3.65 -22.91
CA ASP A 128 10.20 -3.14 -24.12
C ASP A 128 11.17 -2.39 -25.05
N LEU A 129 12.29 -1.89 -24.52
CA LEU A 129 13.34 -1.20 -25.29
C LEU A 129 14.31 -2.17 -25.98
N LEU A 130 14.48 -3.38 -25.44
CA LEU A 130 15.38 -4.41 -25.97
C LEU A 130 14.68 -5.37 -26.96
N ASP A 131 13.35 -5.45 -26.96
CA ASP A 131 12.54 -6.22 -27.93
C ASP A 131 12.22 -5.40 -29.20
N GLY A 132 12.75 -4.18 -29.31
CA GLY A 132 12.56 -3.25 -30.43
C GLY A 132 13.58 -3.33 -31.57
N ASP A 133 14.50 -4.32 -31.55
CA ASP A 133 15.45 -4.66 -32.62
C ASP A 133 15.18 -6.06 -33.20
#